data_AF-A0A5S4EV45-F1
#
_entry.id   AF-A0A5S4EV45-F1
#
_cell.length_a   1.000
_cell.length_b   1.000
_cell.length_c   1.000
_cell.angle_alpha   90.00
_cell.angle_beta   90.00
_cell.angle_gamma   90.00
#
_symmetry.space_group_name_H-M   'P 1'
#
loop_
_entity.id
_entity.type
_entity.pdbx_description
1 polymer ?
#
loop_
_entity_poly.entity_id
_entity_poly.type
_entity_poly.pdbx_seq_one_letter_code
_entity_poly.pdbx_strand_id
1 'polypeptide(L)'
;MFEEEGARPPDWEIRMPAGMKVLNANHRLHWRTAAKITKAFRETAWLLLLQQKIPTIERAYVQGVYCPPDRRVRDPANLQPTYKAIIDGLIAPSKEGRKQQLAGRLRFGLLRDDDDKHLLGPDPRLGAIVKHGQVIVRVWNLSGDVDASVSDSTSLSDRLTSPAS
;
A
#
# COMPACT_ATOMS: atom_id res chain seq x y z
N MET A 1 12.82 -0.03 -19.00
CA MET A 1 12.19 1.25 -18.65
C MET A 1 10.77 1.10 -19.15
N PHE A 2 9.89 0.55 -18.32
CA PHE A 2 8.51 0.28 -18.71
C PHE A 2 7.68 1.43 -18.16
N GLU A 3 7.44 2.42 -19.02
CA GLU A 3 6.33 3.35 -18.83
C GLU A 3 5.08 2.58 -19.25
N GLU A 4 4.26 2.16 -18.29
CA GLU A 4 2.91 1.67 -18.56
C GLU A 4 2.06 2.90 -18.93
N GLU A 5 1.98 3.15 -20.23
CA GLU A 5 1.18 4.18 -20.86
C GLU A 5 -0.30 3.89 -20.58
N GLY A 6 -0.87 4.57 -19.58
CA GLY A 6 -2.30 4.51 -19.23
C GLY A 6 -2.64 4.24 -17.76
N ALA A 7 -1.69 3.78 -16.94
CA ALA A 7 -1.93 3.62 -15.51
C ALA A 7 -1.76 4.97 -14.80
N ARG A 8 -2.80 5.45 -14.10
CA ARG A 8 -2.72 6.62 -13.21
C ARG A 8 -1.50 6.45 -12.28
N PRO A 9 -0.63 7.47 -12.13
CA PRO A 9 0.48 7.39 -11.18
C PRO A 9 -0.04 7.25 -9.73
N PRO A 10 0.73 6.63 -8.82
CA PRO A 10 0.32 6.56 -7.42
C PRO A 10 0.20 7.96 -6.82
N ASP A 11 -0.83 8.17 -6.01
CA ASP A 11 -1.02 9.43 -5.27
C ASP A 11 0.07 9.61 -4.21
N TRP A 12 0.55 8.50 -3.62
CA TRP A 12 1.65 8.50 -2.66
C TRP A 12 2.63 7.34 -2.86
N GLU A 13 3.92 7.64 -2.69
CA GLU A 13 5.00 6.64 -2.59
C GLU A 13 5.66 6.70 -1.20
N ILE A 14 5.46 5.64 -0.42
CA ILE A 14 6.02 5.51 0.92
C ILE A 14 7.25 4.60 0.83
N ARG A 15 8.43 5.23 0.88
CA ARG A 15 9.72 4.56 0.72
C ARG A 15 10.32 4.24 2.09
N MET A 16 10.43 2.96 2.43
CA MET A 16 11.13 2.55 3.65
C MET A 16 12.63 2.90 3.53
N PRO A 17 13.32 3.22 4.64
CA PRO A 17 14.77 3.33 4.67
C PRO A 17 15.46 2.11 4.06
N ALA A 18 16.48 2.34 3.25
CA ALA A 18 17.26 1.27 2.66
C ALA A 18 18.02 0.47 3.74
N GLY A 19 18.20 -0.82 3.53
CA GLY A 19 18.92 -1.70 4.47
C GLY A 19 18.10 -2.18 5.67
N MET A 20 16.81 -1.86 5.75
CA MET A 20 15.92 -2.48 6.73
C MET A 20 15.84 -3.99 6.49
N LYS A 21 15.95 -4.76 7.58
CA LYS A 21 15.85 -6.22 7.52
C LYS A 21 14.41 -6.62 7.19
N VAL A 22 14.19 -7.24 6.04
CA VAL A 22 12.87 -7.69 5.57
C VAL A 22 12.45 -9.02 6.19
N LEU A 23 11.13 -9.23 6.31
CA LEU A 23 10.51 -10.53 6.58
C LEU A 23 10.31 -11.28 5.27
N ASN A 24 10.80 -12.51 5.20
CA ASN A 24 10.59 -13.41 4.08
C ASN A 24 9.83 -14.63 4.57
N ALA A 25 8.73 -14.99 3.91
CA ALA A 25 7.87 -16.12 4.26
C ALA A 25 8.62 -17.46 4.26
N ASN A 26 9.64 -17.62 3.41
CA ASN A 26 10.48 -18.82 3.36
C ASN A 26 11.47 -18.90 4.52
N HIS A 27 11.71 -17.80 5.24
CA HIS A 27 12.61 -17.80 6.39
C HIS A 27 11.82 -18.11 7.67
N ARG A 28 12.13 -19.25 8.29
CA ARG A 28 11.64 -19.62 9.63
C ARG A 28 12.39 -18.85 10.72
N LEU A 29 12.19 -17.53 10.75
CA LEU A 29 12.77 -16.67 11.79
C LEU A 29 12.14 -16.99 13.15
N HIS A 30 12.94 -16.91 14.20
CA HIS A 30 12.42 -16.97 15.58
C HIS A 30 11.38 -15.87 15.79
N TRP A 31 10.23 -16.20 16.40
CA TRP A 31 9.07 -15.32 16.57
C TRP A 31 9.43 -13.95 17.15
N ARG A 32 10.35 -13.91 18.13
CA ARG A 32 10.80 -12.65 18.75
C ARG A 32 11.56 -11.75 17.77
N THR A 33 12.32 -12.34 16.85
CA THR A 33 13.04 -11.61 15.80
C THR A 33 12.07 -11.09 14.75
N ALA A 34 11.10 -11.93 14.35
CA ALA A 34 10.04 -11.53 13.44
C ALA A 34 9.23 -10.35 14.00
N ALA A 35 8.81 -10.44 15.27
CA ALA A 35 8.07 -9.38 15.96
C ALA A 35 8.86 -8.05 16.03
N LYS A 36 10.17 -8.10 16.28
CA LYS A 36 11.04 -6.90 16.27
C LYS A 36 11.07 -6.24 14.88
N ILE A 37 11.20 -7.04 13.82
CA ILE A 37 11.20 -6.54 12.45
C ILE A 37 9.84 -5.94 12.08
N THR A 38 8.73 -6.65 12.38
CA THR A 38 7.37 -6.15 12.18
C THR A 38 7.15 -4.81 12.87
N LYS A 39 7.59 -4.69 14.13
CA LYS A 39 7.48 -3.44 14.90
C LYS A 39 8.24 -2.29 14.22
N ALA A 40 9.48 -2.54 13.77
CA ALA A 40 10.29 -1.53 13.10
C ALA A 40 9.64 -1.02 11.81
N PHE A 41 9.08 -1.92 10.98
CA PHE A 41 8.34 -1.50 9.78
C PHE A 41 7.08 -0.70 10.12
N ARG A 42 6.28 -1.15 11.10
CA ARG A 42 5.06 -0.43 11.50
C ARG A 42 5.35 0.99 11.98
N GLU A 43 6.37 1.15 12.81
CA GLU A 43 6.75 2.46 13.35
C GLU A 43 7.32 3.38 12.26
N THR A 44 8.14 2.82 11.37
CA THR A 44 8.71 3.60 10.26
C THR A 44 7.63 4.03 9.27
N ALA A 45 6.69 3.14 8.94
CA ALA A 45 5.56 3.45 8.07
C ALA A 45 4.70 4.58 8.64
N TRP A 46 4.39 4.52 9.94
CA TRP A 46 3.66 5.57 10.64
C TRP A 46 4.39 6.92 10.58
N LEU A 47 5.69 6.94 10.88
CA LEU A 47 6.48 8.17 10.83
C LEU A 47 6.51 8.78 9.42
N LEU A 48 6.64 7.94 8.39
CA LEU A 48 6.61 8.39 7.00
C LEU A 48 5.24 8.92 6.58
N LEU A 49 4.15 8.29 7.03
CA LEU A 49 2.79 8.78 6.83
C LEU A 49 2.63 10.19 7.41
N LEU A 50 3.07 10.39 8.66
CA LEU A 50 3.04 11.70 9.33
C LEU A 50 3.91 12.73 8.60
N GLN A 51 5.12 12.33 8.19
CA GLN A 51 6.08 13.21 7.51
C GLN A 51 5.56 13.69 6.15
N GLN A 52 4.92 12.78 5.40
CA GLN A 52 4.32 13.08 4.10
C GLN A 52 2.95 13.77 4.21
N LYS A 53 2.39 13.91 5.42
CA LYS A 53 1.08 14.51 5.69
C LYS A 53 -0.05 13.87 4.88
N ILE A 54 0.01 12.55 4.72
CA ILE A 54 -1.00 11.80 3.97
C ILE A 54 -2.31 11.85 4.77
N PRO A 55 -3.42 12.30 4.17
CA PRO A 55 -4.72 12.34 4.85
C PRO A 55 -5.27 10.92 5.04
N THR A 56 -6.22 10.77 5.97
CA THR A 56 -7.04 9.56 6.03
C THR A 56 -7.94 9.50 4.80
N ILE A 57 -7.90 8.38 4.09
CA ILE A 57 -8.72 8.08 2.91
C ILE A 57 -9.72 6.95 3.24
N GLU A 58 -10.75 6.81 2.42
CA GLU A 58 -11.79 5.79 2.61
C GLU A 58 -11.45 4.49 1.89
N ARG A 59 -10.82 4.56 0.72
CA ARG A 59 -10.48 3.39 -0.08
C ARG A 59 -9.13 3.57 -0.76
N ALA A 60 -8.30 2.53 -0.71
CA ALA A 60 -6.96 2.55 -1.27
C ALA A 60 -6.67 1.29 -2.09
N TYR A 61 -6.00 1.46 -3.22
CA TYR A 61 -5.23 0.38 -3.84
C TYR A 61 -3.77 0.51 -3.44
N VAL A 62 -3.15 -0.61 -3.08
CA VAL A 62 -1.78 -0.64 -2.58
C VAL A 62 -0.94 -1.64 -3.36
N GLN A 63 0.22 -1.18 -3.83
CA GLN A 63 1.22 -2.01 -4.48
C GLN A 63 2.49 -2.05 -3.64
N GLY A 64 2.99 -3.26 -3.37
CA GLY A 64 4.25 -3.49 -2.67
C GLY A 64 5.38 -3.68 -3.67
N VAL A 65 6.36 -2.79 -3.70
CA VAL A 65 7.52 -2.89 -4.60
C VAL A 65 8.77 -3.24 -3.78
N TYR A 66 9.40 -4.36 -4.10
CA TYR A 66 10.68 -4.74 -3.51
C TYR A 66 11.84 -4.42 -4.46
N CYS A 67 12.73 -3.54 -4.01
CA CYS A 67 13.97 -3.19 -4.67
C CYS A 67 15.12 -4.02 -4.07
N PRO A 68 15.61 -5.07 -4.75
CA PRO A 68 16.64 -5.93 -4.18
C PRO A 68 18.02 -5.23 -4.10
N PRO A 69 18.89 -5.64 -3.17
CA PRO A 69 20.26 -5.12 -3.07
C PRO A 69 21.20 -5.61 -4.19
N ASP A 70 20.86 -6.72 -4.82
CA ASP A 70 21.68 -7.41 -5.81
C ASP A 70 20.78 -8.06 -6.90
N ARG A 71 21.39 -8.65 -7.92
CA ARG A 71 20.70 -9.31 -9.04
C ARG A 71 20.15 -10.70 -8.71
N ARG A 72 20.23 -11.18 -7.46
CA ARG A 72 19.70 -12.51 -7.12
C ARG A 72 18.19 -12.50 -7.28
N VAL A 73 17.69 -13.51 -8.00
CA VAL A 73 16.27 -13.74 -8.18
C VAL A 73 15.65 -13.95 -6.80
N ARG A 74 14.75 -13.05 -6.42
CA ARG A 74 13.95 -13.12 -5.21
C ARG A 74 12.51 -12.94 -5.64
N ASP A 75 11.65 -13.86 -5.25
CA ASP A 75 10.23 -13.74 -5.52
C ASP A 75 9.61 -12.69 -4.57
N PRO A 76 9.08 -11.57 -5.11
CA PRO A 76 8.43 -10.51 -4.34
C PRO A 76 7.25 -11.01 -3.48
N ALA A 77 6.56 -12.07 -3.88
CA ALA A 77 5.45 -12.62 -3.11
C ALA A 77 5.90 -13.20 -1.77
N ASN A 78 7.16 -13.63 -1.64
CA ASN A 78 7.68 -14.08 -0.34
C ASN A 78 7.86 -12.95 0.67
N LEU A 79 7.78 -11.69 0.24
CA LEU A 79 7.84 -10.52 1.11
C LEU A 79 6.47 -10.06 1.60
N GLN A 80 5.41 -10.83 1.35
CA GLN A 80 4.07 -10.56 1.87
C GLN A 80 4.03 -10.22 3.38
N PRO A 81 4.76 -10.93 4.27
CA PRO A 81 4.81 -10.54 5.69
C PRO A 81 5.41 -9.14 5.93
N THR A 82 6.33 -8.69 5.07
CA THR A 82 6.89 -7.33 5.12
C THR A 82 5.87 -6.30 4.65
N TYR A 83 5.21 -6.52 3.52
CA TYR A 83 4.17 -5.60 3.02
C TYR A 83 3.04 -5.46 4.01
N LYS A 84 2.57 -6.57 4.58
CA LYS A 84 1.56 -6.56 5.64
C LYS A 84 2.02 -5.73 6.85
N ALA A 85 3.26 -5.89 7.30
CA ALA A 85 3.77 -5.10 8.42
C ALA A 85 3.76 -3.59 8.13
N ILE A 86 4.07 -3.18 6.90
CA ILE A 86 4.03 -1.76 6.50
C ILE A 86 2.59 -1.26 6.46
N ILE A 87 1.70 -1.97 5.76
CA ILE A 87 0.28 -1.63 5.62
C ILE A 87 -0.40 -1.54 6.99
N ASP A 88 -0.19 -2.55 7.86
CA ASP A 88 -0.71 -2.55 9.22
C ASP A 88 -0.24 -1.31 9.99
N GLY A 89 0.97 -0.81 9.75
CA GLY A 89 1.50 0.40 10.39
C GLY A 89 0.95 1.71 9.80
N LEU A 90 0.52 1.69 8.54
CA LEU A 90 -0.17 2.81 7.90
C LEU A 90 -1.61 2.92 8.41
N ILE A 91 -2.30 1.79 8.60
CA ILE A 91 -3.70 1.75 9.07
C ILE A 91 -3.76 1.94 10.59
N ALA A 92 -3.05 1.11 11.35
CA ALA A 92 -3.14 1.05 12.80
C ALA A 92 -1.79 1.41 13.45
N PRO A 93 -1.67 2.57 14.12
CA PRO A 93 -0.44 2.95 14.78
C PRO A 93 -0.06 1.95 15.87
N SER A 94 1.24 1.68 16.01
CA SER A 94 1.78 0.91 17.14
C SER A 94 1.49 1.61 18.47
N LYS A 95 1.75 0.97 19.62
CA LYS A 95 1.66 1.64 20.93
C LYS A 95 2.47 2.95 20.97
N GLU A 96 3.63 2.98 20.32
CA GLU A 96 4.48 4.17 20.21
C GLU A 96 3.90 5.19 19.22
N GLY A 97 3.36 4.72 18.09
CA GLY A 97 2.63 5.56 17.14
C GLY A 97 1.43 6.25 17.77
N ARG A 98 0.69 5.58 18.66
CA ARG A 98 -0.46 6.15 19.41
C ARG A 98 -0.05 7.27 20.36
N LYS A 99 1.13 7.16 20.99
CA LYS A 99 1.69 8.24 21.82
C LYS A 99 1.97 9.49 20.98
N GLN A 100 2.44 9.29 19.74
CA GLN A 100 2.68 10.38 18.79
C GLN A 100 1.37 10.93 18.19
N GLN A 101 0.37 10.08 17.98
CA GLN A 101 -0.99 10.45 17.56
C GLN A 101 -1.66 11.37 18.58
N LEU A 102 -1.48 11.08 19.88
CA LEU A 102 -1.97 11.90 20.99
C LEU A 102 -1.38 13.33 21.00
N ALA A 103 -0.25 13.55 20.33
CA ALA A 103 0.35 14.88 20.14
C ALA A 103 -0.35 15.73 19.06
N GLY A 104 -1.50 15.28 18.52
CA GLY A 104 -2.43 16.10 17.75
C GLY A 104 -2.14 16.23 16.26
N ARG A 105 -1.23 15.43 15.68
CA ARG A 105 -0.84 15.55 14.25
C ARG A 105 -1.75 14.79 13.28
N LEU A 106 -2.38 13.70 13.71
CA LEU A 106 -3.36 12.93 12.92
C LEU A 106 -4.26 12.17 13.90
N ARG A 107 -5.58 12.14 13.66
CA ARG A 107 -6.55 11.45 14.54
C ARG A 107 -6.74 9.98 14.16
N PHE A 108 -6.44 9.57 12.93
CA PHE A 108 -6.53 8.21 12.41
C PHE A 108 -5.32 7.90 11.52
N GLY A 109 -5.13 6.64 11.13
CA GLY A 109 -4.13 6.26 10.12
C GLY A 109 -4.60 6.52 8.70
N LEU A 110 -3.95 5.85 7.74
CA LEU A 110 -4.25 5.94 6.31
C LEU A 110 -5.70 5.61 6.01
N LEU A 111 -6.27 4.59 6.67
CA LEU A 111 -7.69 4.21 6.54
C LEU A 111 -8.42 4.40 7.87
N ARG A 112 -9.72 4.68 7.77
CA ARG A 112 -10.62 4.85 8.92
C ARG A 112 -11.08 3.51 9.51
N ASP A 113 -11.12 2.45 8.71
CA ASP A 113 -11.54 1.10 9.08
C ASP A 113 -10.68 0.04 8.36
N ASP A 114 -10.42 -1.11 8.98
CA ASP A 114 -9.49 -2.15 8.47
C ASP A 114 -10.16 -3.23 7.61
N ASP A 115 -11.45 -3.08 7.30
CA ASP A 115 -12.23 -4.04 6.53
C ASP A 115 -11.74 -4.21 5.07
N ASP A 116 -11.75 -5.47 4.60
CA ASP A 116 -11.40 -5.94 3.23
C ASP A 116 -12.13 -5.20 2.08
N LYS A 117 -13.15 -4.38 2.40
CA LYS A 117 -13.88 -3.53 1.45
C LYS A 117 -13.09 -2.28 1.04
N HIS A 118 -12.07 -1.89 1.82
CA HIS A 118 -11.38 -0.60 1.68
C HIS A 118 -9.92 -0.71 1.19
N LEU A 119 -9.34 -1.92 1.16
CA LEU A 119 -7.97 -2.15 0.72
C LEU A 119 -7.91 -3.19 -0.40
N LEU A 120 -7.43 -2.80 -1.58
CA LEU A 120 -7.10 -3.71 -2.68
C LEU A 120 -5.58 -3.90 -2.74
N GLY A 121 -5.09 -5.15 -2.71
CA GLY A 121 -3.67 -5.49 -2.65
C GLY A 121 -3.21 -5.98 -1.26
N PRO A 122 -1.89 -6.16 -1.00
CA PRO A 122 -0.76 -5.66 -1.77
C PRO A 122 -0.38 -6.53 -2.97
N ASP A 123 -0.31 -5.91 -4.14
CA ASP A 123 0.25 -6.54 -5.33
C ASP A 123 1.78 -6.46 -5.30
N PRO A 124 2.49 -7.58 -5.14
CA PRO A 124 3.93 -7.57 -5.00
C PRO A 124 4.59 -7.42 -6.38
N ARG A 125 5.49 -6.45 -6.51
CA ARG A 125 6.28 -6.16 -7.72
C ARG A 125 7.77 -6.12 -7.39
N LEU A 126 8.58 -6.45 -8.39
CA LEU A 126 10.04 -6.29 -8.31
C LEU A 126 10.41 -4.91 -8.88
N GLY A 127 11.12 -4.11 -8.09
CA GLY A 127 11.63 -2.81 -8.49
C GLY A 127 13.08 -2.84 -8.98
N ALA A 128 13.64 -1.65 -9.20
CA ALA A 128 15.04 -1.49 -9.55
C ALA A 128 15.97 -1.93 -8.41
N ILE A 129 17.24 -2.21 -8.74
CA ILE A 129 18.27 -2.53 -7.75
C ILE A 129 18.61 -1.27 -6.97
N VAL A 130 18.55 -1.35 -5.64
CA VAL A 130 18.87 -0.24 -4.73
C VAL A 130 19.90 -0.74 -3.73
N LYS A 131 20.99 0.02 -3.53
CA LYS A 131 22.03 -0.33 -2.55
C LYS A 131 21.41 -0.60 -1.17
N HIS A 132 21.77 -1.72 -0.55
CA HIS A 132 21.20 -2.24 0.71
C HIS A 132 19.75 -2.76 0.65
N GLY A 133 19.10 -2.68 -0.51
CA GLY A 133 17.73 -3.11 -0.70
C GLY A 133 16.71 -2.16 -0.05
N GLN A 134 15.54 -2.05 -0.65
CA GLN A 134 14.49 -1.14 -0.21
C GLN A 134 13.12 -1.74 -0.46
N VAL A 135 12.15 -1.35 0.38
CA VAL A 135 10.74 -1.65 0.16
C VAL A 135 10.01 -0.33 -0.05
N ILE A 136 9.20 -0.26 -1.10
CA ILE A 136 8.37 0.89 -1.43
C ILE A 136 6.93 0.42 -1.44
N VAL A 137 6.04 1.19 -0.79
CA VAL A 137 4.61 0.98 -0.88
C VAL A 137 4.02 2.14 -1.67
N ARG A 138 3.35 1.82 -2.77
CA ARG A 138 2.64 2.78 -3.62
C ARG A 138 1.16 2.72 -3.30
N VAL A 139 0.54 3.88 -3.15
CA VAL A 139 -0.85 4.03 -2.72
C VAL A 139 -1.60 4.86 -3.76
N TRP A 140 -2.74 4.36 -4.20
CA TRP A 140 -3.71 5.07 -5.02
C TRP A 140 -4.98 5.29 -4.21
N ASN A 141 -5.45 6.52 -4.19
CA ASN A 141 -6.71 6.90 -3.56
C ASN A 141 -7.88 6.56 -4.49
N LEU A 142 -8.77 5.69 -4.02
CA LEU A 142 -9.98 5.27 -4.74
C LEU A 142 -11.26 5.91 -4.16
N SER A 143 -11.16 6.86 -3.22
CA SER A 143 -12.29 7.52 -2.53
C SER A 143 -13.16 8.44 -3.43
N GLY A 144 -13.16 8.23 -4.74
CA GLY A 144 -14.02 8.93 -5.70
C GLY A 144 -14.32 8.11 -6.96
N ASP A 145 -13.71 6.93 -7.13
CA ASP A 145 -13.88 6.11 -8.34
C ASP A 145 -15.11 5.18 -8.29
N VAL A 146 -15.87 5.24 -7.18
CA VAL A 146 -17.10 4.43 -7.00
C VAL A 146 -18.28 4.95 -7.83
N ASP A 147 -18.23 6.19 -8.32
CA ASP A 147 -19.29 6.78 -9.15
C ASP A 147 -19.02 6.67 -10.67
N ALA A 148 -17.78 6.39 -11.08
CA ALA A 148 -17.41 6.35 -12.50
C ALA A 148 -17.81 5.06 -13.22
N SER A 149 -18.09 3.98 -12.49
CA SER A 149 -18.46 2.68 -13.08
C SER A 149 -19.97 2.39 -13.08
N VAL A 150 -20.81 3.30 -12.57
CA VAL A 150 -22.28 3.17 -12.60
C VAL A 150 -22.94 4.05 -13.67
N SER A 151 -22.22 5.00 -14.26
CA SER A 151 -22.78 5.92 -15.28
C SER A 151 -22.68 5.41 -16.72
N ASP A 152 -21.92 4.34 -17.01
CA ASP A 152 -21.71 3.87 -18.39
C ASP A 152 -22.60 2.67 -18.82
N SER A 153 -23.41 2.11 -17.90
CA SER A 153 -24.32 1.00 -18.23
C SER A 153 -25.76 1.41 -18.57
N THR A 154 -26.12 2.70 -18.49
CA THR A 154 -27.51 3.18 -18.70
C THR A 154 -27.68 3.98 -20.02
N SER A 155 -26.69 3.99 -20.91
CA SER A 155 -26.79 4.71 -22.20
C SER A 155 -26.93 3.80 -23.44
N LEU A 156 -27.05 2.47 -23.27
CA LEU A 156 -27.08 1.53 -24.39
C LEU A 156 -28.41 0.78 -24.60
N SER A 157 -29.43 1.01 -23.78
CA SER A 157 -30.76 0.37 -23.95
C SER A 157 -31.84 1.26 -24.60
N ASP A 158 -31.62 2.57 -24.77
CA ASP A 158 -32.66 3.51 -25.25
C ASP A 158 -32.66 3.79 -26.77
N ARG A 159 -31.96 2.98 -27.58
CA ARG A 159 -31.94 3.14 -29.05
C ARG A 159 -32.62 2.03 -29.85
N LEU A 160 -33.56 1.29 -29.25
CA LEU A 160 -34.34 0.27 -29.97
C LEU A 160 -35.85 0.41 -29.71
N THR A 161 -36.42 1.60 -29.92
CA THR A 161 -37.86 1.70 -30.23
C THR A 161 -38.12 2.93 -31.10
N SER A 162 -38.25 2.74 -32.41
CA SER A 162 -39.17 3.54 -33.22
C SER A 162 -39.83 2.65 -34.26
N PRO A 163 -41.15 2.82 -34.48
CA PRO A 163 -41.97 1.93 -35.29
C PRO A 163 -41.88 2.33 -36.76
N ALA A 164 -41.88 1.33 -37.65
CA ALA A 164 -42.14 1.55 -39.07
C ALA A 164 -43.52 0.97 -39.39
N SER A 165 -44.38 1.86 -39.86
CA SER A 165 -45.70 1.63 -40.45
C SER A 165 -45.66 0.78 -41.71
#